data_AF-A0A969PAR1-F1
#
_entry.id   AF-A0A969PAR1-F1
#
_cell.length_a   1.000
_cell.length_b   1.000
_cell.length_c   1.000
_cell.angle_alpha   90.00
_cell.angle_beta   90.00
_cell.angle_gamma   90.00
#
_symmetry.space_group_name_H-M   'P 1'
#
loop_
_entity.id
_entity.type
_entity.pdbx_description
1 polymer ?
#
loop_
_entity_poly.entity_id
_entity_poly.type
_entity_poly.pdbx_seq_one_letter_code
_entity_poly.pdbx_strand_id
1 'polypeptide(L)'
;MDDFQPLNNDEVLFISVGRVLMANPTFKVGEFLDALAQAISDREDDWADENEGWFGDGLECEALRFNAQGWQRGRVRIRLEFSPEEPRGRLPERRSTNETRRSEPSNSRFDDIYRLDLDQEYRSGRSKPETDNVYGDTDDNY
;
A
#
# COMPACT_ATOMS: atom_id res chain seq x y z
N MET A 1 31.44 2.21 -3.59
CA MET A 1 31.58 1.96 -2.15
C MET A 1 30.33 1.22 -1.75
N ASP A 2 30.44 0.18 -0.93
CA ASP A 2 29.28 -0.51 -0.38
C ASP A 2 28.69 0.38 0.72
N ASP A 3 27.82 1.31 0.32
CA ASP A 3 27.21 2.29 1.23
C ASP A 3 25.96 1.68 1.87
N PHE A 4 26.16 0.57 2.60
CA PHE A 4 25.10 -0.07 3.37
C PHE A 4 24.84 0.71 4.66
N GLN A 5 23.57 1.04 4.90
CA GLN A 5 23.12 1.71 6.11
C GLN A 5 22.04 0.89 6.81
N PRO A 6 22.03 0.84 8.15
CA PRO A 6 21.03 0.08 8.90
C PRO A 6 19.64 0.70 8.73
N LEU A 7 18.65 -0.16 8.48
CA LEU A 7 17.24 0.22 8.39
C LEU A 7 16.57 0.23 9.77
N ASN A 8 15.60 1.11 9.95
CA ASN A 8 14.72 1.14 11.10
C ASN A 8 13.59 0.11 10.98
N ASN A 9 13.02 -0.30 12.11
CA ASN A 9 11.99 -1.35 12.16
C ASN A 9 10.71 -0.99 11.40
N ASP A 10 10.38 0.30 11.30
CA ASP A 10 9.18 0.79 10.59
C ASP A 10 9.38 0.95 9.08
N GLU A 11 10.60 0.81 8.59
CA GLU A 11 10.88 0.88 7.16
C GLU A 11 10.34 -0.36 6.46
N VAL A 12 9.93 -0.17 5.20
CA VAL A 12 9.26 -1.19 4.40
C VAL A 12 10.17 -1.59 3.26
N LEU A 13 10.37 -2.89 3.11
CA LEU A 13 11.11 -3.49 2.02
C LEU A 13 10.15 -4.14 1.04
N PHE A 14 10.55 -4.12 -0.24
CA PHE A 14 9.93 -4.90 -1.29
C PHE A 14 10.98 -5.80 -1.93
N ILE A 15 10.76 -7.12 -1.88
CA ILE A 15 11.66 -8.11 -2.46
C ILE A 15 10.84 -9.04 -3.36
N SER A 16 11.09 -8.99 -4.67
CA SER A 16 10.30 -9.72 -5.67
C SER A 16 10.66 -11.21 -5.77
N VAL A 17 11.93 -11.56 -5.59
CA VAL A 17 12.48 -12.92 -5.75
C VAL A 17 13.49 -13.21 -4.65
N GLY A 18 13.67 -14.48 -4.28
CA GLY A 18 14.66 -14.89 -3.27
C GLY A 18 14.28 -14.52 -1.84
N ARG A 19 13.00 -14.33 -1.56
CA ARG A 19 12.49 -14.07 -0.21
C ARG A 19 12.80 -15.23 0.73
N VAL A 20 13.14 -14.89 1.96
CA VAL A 20 13.32 -15.81 3.08
C VAL A 20 12.44 -15.30 4.23
N LEU A 21 11.87 -16.21 5.03
CA LEU A 21 10.96 -15.95 6.16
C LEU A 21 9.61 -15.32 5.80
N MET A 22 9.58 -14.33 4.90
CA MET A 22 8.38 -13.57 4.55
C MET A 22 7.67 -14.15 3.32
N ALA A 23 6.38 -14.47 3.47
CA ALA A 23 5.53 -14.91 2.36
C ALA A 23 5.21 -13.75 1.39
N ASN A 24 4.88 -12.58 1.96
CA ASN A 24 4.51 -11.39 1.20
C ASN A 24 5.74 -10.71 0.58
N PRO A 25 5.61 -10.12 -0.62
CA PRO A 25 6.70 -9.40 -1.27
C PRO A 25 7.06 -8.08 -0.58
N THR A 26 6.11 -7.49 0.13
CA THR A 26 6.26 -6.24 0.86
C THR A 26 6.08 -6.52 2.34
N PHE A 27 7.03 -6.07 3.16
CA PHE A 27 7.01 -6.28 4.61
C PHE A 27 7.82 -5.22 5.33
N LYS A 28 7.54 -5.01 6.61
CA LYS A 28 8.35 -4.14 7.47
C LYS A 28 9.63 -4.85 7.92
N VAL A 29 10.68 -4.07 8.16
CA VAL A 29 11.94 -4.57 8.74
C VAL A 29 11.70 -5.22 10.10
N GLY A 30 10.85 -4.62 10.95
CA GLY A 30 10.47 -5.20 12.24
C GLY A 30 9.82 -6.58 12.11
N GLU A 31 8.86 -6.74 11.19
CA GLU A 31 8.20 -8.02 10.94
C GLU A 31 9.18 -9.11 10.51
N PHE A 32 10.18 -8.76 9.70
CA PHE A 32 11.23 -9.70 9.31
C PHE A 32 12.11 -10.10 10.51
N LEU A 33 12.51 -9.14 11.35
CA LEU A 33 13.34 -9.41 12.51
C LEU A 33 12.60 -10.27 13.54
N ASP A 34 11.30 -10.01 13.75
CA ASP A 34 10.45 -10.83 14.63
C ASP A 34 10.31 -12.25 14.09
N ALA A 35 10.08 -12.41 12.78
CA ALA A 35 10.03 -13.72 12.14
C ALA A 35 11.37 -14.47 12.22
N LEU A 36 12.49 -13.75 12.14
CA LEU A 36 13.83 -14.33 12.30
C LEU A 36 14.07 -14.76 13.75
N ALA A 37 13.68 -13.94 14.73
CA ALA A 37 13.77 -14.28 16.14
C ALA A 37 12.96 -15.54 16.46
N GLN A 38 11.71 -15.62 15.97
CA GLN A 38 10.86 -16.80 16.12
C GLN A 38 11.50 -18.04 15.48
N ALA A 39 12.02 -17.91 14.25
CA ALA A 39 12.65 -19.02 13.55
C ALA A 39 13.92 -19.55 14.24
N ILE A 40 14.64 -18.72 14.98
CA ILE A 40 15.77 -19.13 15.81
C ILE A 40 15.28 -19.78 17.11
N SER A 41 14.32 -19.15 17.79
CA SER A 41 13.72 -19.67 19.03
C SER A 41 13.10 -21.05 18.84
N ASP A 42 12.43 -21.31 17.72
CA ASP A 42 11.83 -22.62 17.41
C ASP A 42 12.86 -23.75 17.26
N ARG A 43 14.15 -23.42 17.08
CA ARG A 43 15.24 -24.37 16.84
C ARG A 43 16.15 -24.58 18.03
N GLU A 44 16.15 -23.65 18.97
CA GLU A 44 17.05 -23.62 20.13
C GLU A 44 16.21 -23.89 21.39
N ASP A 45 16.43 -25.03 22.03
CA ASP A 45 15.68 -25.44 23.23
C ASP A 45 15.91 -24.49 24.43
N ASP A 46 17.03 -23.77 24.44
CA ASP A 46 17.47 -22.87 25.51
C ASP A 46 17.31 -21.38 25.17
N TRP A 47 16.42 -21.02 24.22
CA TRP A 47 16.16 -19.61 23.91
C TRP A 47 15.56 -18.88 25.13
N ALA A 48 16.29 -17.91 25.67
CA ALA A 48 15.92 -17.15 26.87
C ALA A 48 15.80 -15.65 26.59
N ASP A 49 15.28 -14.90 27.56
CA ASP A 49 15.16 -13.43 27.52
C ASP A 49 16.52 -12.75 27.22
N GLU A 50 17.62 -13.36 27.66
CA GLU A 50 18.98 -12.86 27.37
C GLU A 50 19.30 -12.87 25.87
N ASN A 51 18.68 -13.74 25.08
CA ASN A 51 18.87 -13.83 23.64
C ASN A 51 18.13 -12.72 22.87
N GLU A 52 17.11 -12.08 23.48
CA GLU A 52 16.34 -10.99 22.85
C GLU A 52 17.22 -9.78 22.53
N GLY A 53 18.34 -9.61 23.23
CA GLY A 53 19.30 -8.53 22.99
C GLY A 53 19.87 -8.54 21.57
N TRP A 54 19.86 -9.67 20.85
CA TRP A 54 20.22 -9.72 19.42
C TRP A 54 19.34 -8.83 18.55
N PHE A 55 18.08 -8.61 18.92
CA PHE A 55 17.10 -7.83 18.14
C PHE A 55 16.78 -6.45 18.75
N GLY A 56 17.14 -6.23 20.02
CA GLY A 56 16.99 -4.96 20.73
C GLY A 56 18.24 -4.06 20.72
N ASP A 57 18.73 -3.75 21.93
CA ASP A 57 19.84 -2.82 22.20
C ASP A 57 21.24 -3.44 22.01
N GLY A 58 21.31 -4.73 21.71
CA GLY A 58 22.55 -5.48 21.54
C GLY A 58 23.07 -6.13 22.82
N LEU A 59 23.80 -7.23 22.64
CA LEU A 59 24.44 -8.01 23.70
C LEU A 59 25.84 -7.51 23.97
N GLU A 60 26.26 -7.48 25.24
CA GLU A 60 27.64 -7.19 25.60
C GLU A 60 28.58 -8.24 25.02
N CYS A 61 29.62 -7.80 24.32
CA CYS A 61 30.58 -8.69 23.70
C CYS A 61 31.98 -8.08 23.67
N GLU A 62 32.97 -8.91 23.36
CA GLU A 62 34.32 -8.46 23.02
C GLU A 62 34.65 -8.84 21.58
N ALA A 63 35.16 -7.89 20.80
CA ALA A 63 35.54 -8.10 19.41
C ALA A 63 37.05 -7.92 19.23
N LEU A 64 37.69 -8.87 18.57
CA LEU A 64 39.08 -8.76 18.13
C LEU A 64 39.12 -8.23 16.70
N ARG A 65 39.65 -7.02 16.48
CA ARG A 65 39.73 -6.39 15.16
C ARG A 65 41.17 -6.44 14.63
N PHE A 66 41.32 -6.66 13.32
CA PHE A 66 42.64 -6.78 12.66
C PHE A 66 43.57 -5.57 12.87
N ASN A 67 43.01 -4.36 13.04
CA ASN A 67 43.78 -3.13 13.25
C ASN A 67 43.80 -2.66 14.72
N ALA A 68 43.35 -3.49 15.65
CA ALA A 68 43.27 -3.15 17.07
C ALA A 68 44.42 -3.76 17.87
N GLN A 69 44.86 -3.06 18.91
CA GLN A 69 45.77 -3.60 19.91
C GLN A 69 45.02 -4.46 20.94
N GLY A 70 44.31 -5.50 20.50
CA GLY A 70 43.64 -6.48 21.36
C GLY A 70 42.10 -6.48 21.33
N TRP A 71 41.50 -7.19 22.30
CA TRP A 71 40.05 -7.34 22.47
C TRP A 71 39.40 -6.01 22.85
N GLN A 72 38.28 -5.67 22.20
CA GLN A 72 37.50 -4.47 22.47
C GLN A 72 36.12 -4.84 22.97
N ARG A 73 35.77 -4.39 24.19
CA ARG A 73 34.40 -4.47 24.70
C ARG A 73 33.46 -3.58 23.88
N GLY A 74 32.27 -4.08 23.61
CA GLY A 74 31.23 -3.39 22.87
C GLY A 74 29.90 -4.12 22.97
N ARG A 75 29.03 -3.87 22.00
CA ARG A 75 27.75 -4.58 21.85
C ARG A 75 27.56 -5.08 20.43
N VAL A 76 26.83 -6.19 20.29
CA VAL A 76 26.50 -6.81 19.00
C VAL A 76 24.98 -7.02 18.87
N ARG A 77 24.44 -6.80 17.68
CA ARG A 77 23.02 -7.00 17.35
C ARG A 77 22.85 -7.32 15.86
N ILE A 78 21.68 -7.85 15.49
CA ILE A 78 21.27 -8.12 14.12
C ILE A 78 20.44 -6.93 13.60
N ARG A 79 20.76 -6.46 12.40
CA ARG A 79 20.01 -5.42 11.67
C ARG A 79 20.01 -5.74 10.18
N LEU A 80 18.99 -5.28 9.47
CA LEU A 80 19.01 -5.26 8.00
C LEU A 80 19.66 -3.96 7.54
N GLU A 81 20.51 -4.06 6.55
CA GLU A 81 21.16 -2.92 5.92
C GLU A 81 20.67 -2.76 4.48
N PHE A 82 20.65 -1.52 4.00
CA PHE A 82 20.25 -1.17 2.65
C PHE A 82 21.25 -0.22 2.03
N SER A 83 21.56 -0.44 0.75
CA SER A 83 22.35 0.46 -0.06
C SER A 83 21.51 0.93 -1.24
N PRO A 84 21.14 2.22 -1.31
CA PRO A 84 20.37 2.74 -2.44
C PRO A 84 21.24 2.76 -3.71
N GLU A 85 20.64 2.41 -4.84
CA GLU A 85 21.29 2.62 -6.13
C GLU A 85 21.51 4.13 -6.40
N GLU A 86 22.63 4.46 -7.05
CA GLU A 86 22.87 5.83 -7.51
C GLU A 86 21.70 6.30 -8.41
N PRO A 87 21.14 7.49 -8.17
CA PRO A 87 20.06 8.01 -8.98
C PRO A 87 20.49 8.11 -10.45
N ARG A 88 19.91 7.28 -11.31
CA ARG A 88 20.07 7.46 -12.76
C ARG A 88 19.50 8.83 -13.11
N GLY A 89 20.35 9.73 -13.61
CA GLY A 89 20.04 11.14 -13.81
C GLY A 89 18.64 11.33 -14.41
N ARG A 90 17.79 12.08 -13.70
CA ARG A 90 16.45 12.41 -14.20
C ARG A 90 16.63 13.10 -15.56
N LEU A 91 15.99 12.58 -16.61
CA LEU A 91 15.86 13.31 -17.86
C LEU A 91 15.26 14.69 -17.54
N PRO A 92 15.75 15.78 -18.17
CA PRO A 92 15.29 17.11 -17.86
C PRO A 92 13.77 17.16 -17.98
N GLU A 93 13.14 17.58 -16.89
CA GLU A 93 11.71 17.79 -16.79
C GLU A 93 11.29 18.62 -18.01
N ARG A 94 10.49 18.04 -18.91
CA ARG A 94 9.91 18.82 -20.01
C ARG A 94 9.13 19.94 -19.35
N ARG A 95 9.65 21.17 -19.44
CA ARG A 95 8.94 22.38 -19.04
C ARG A 95 7.58 22.30 -19.70
N SER A 96 6.55 22.00 -18.90
CA SER A 96 5.18 22.15 -19.35
C SER A 96 5.00 23.64 -19.50
N THR A 97 5.06 24.15 -20.74
CA THR A 97 4.65 25.51 -21.08
C THR A 97 3.15 25.63 -20.87
N ASN A 98 2.75 25.69 -19.60
CA ASN A 98 1.47 26.20 -19.16
C ASN A 98 1.68 27.61 -18.63
N GLU A 99 2.19 28.50 -19.48
CA GLU A 99 1.99 29.92 -19.27
C GLU A 99 0.93 30.39 -20.28
N THR A 100 -0.18 30.88 -19.72
CA THR A 100 -1.23 31.68 -20.36
C THR A 100 -2.33 30.91 -21.11
N ARG A 101 -3.23 30.27 -20.35
CA ARG A 101 -4.67 30.42 -20.62
C ARG A 101 -5.34 31.00 -19.37
N ARG A 102 -5.50 32.32 -19.46
CA ARG A 102 -6.33 33.16 -18.62
C ARG A 102 -7.70 32.48 -18.41
N SER A 103 -8.15 32.50 -17.16
CA SER A 103 -9.40 31.98 -16.65
C SER A 103 -10.62 32.27 -17.53
N GLU A 104 -11.34 31.22 -17.92
CA GLU A 104 -12.79 31.28 -18.14
C GLU A 104 -13.46 30.24 -17.23
N PRO A 105 -14.51 30.59 -16.47
CA PRO A 105 -15.25 29.61 -15.70
C PRO A 105 -16.03 28.73 -16.68
N SER A 106 -15.63 27.45 -16.80
CA SER A 106 -16.38 26.46 -17.56
C SER A 106 -17.65 26.09 -16.78
N ASN A 107 -18.67 26.93 -16.88
CA ASN A 107 -20.01 26.52 -16.49
C ASN A 107 -20.56 25.54 -17.54
N SER A 108 -21.13 24.45 -17.00
CA SER A 108 -22.08 23.52 -17.61
C SER A 108 -21.66 22.76 -18.88
N ARG A 109 -20.79 21.76 -18.72
CA ARG A 109 -20.83 20.55 -19.60
C ARG A 109 -21.52 19.35 -18.95
N PHE A 110 -21.88 19.46 -17.66
CA PHE A 110 -22.52 18.38 -16.90
C PHE A 110 -24.04 18.57 -16.70
N ASP A 111 -24.58 19.76 -16.93
CA ASP A 111 -26.02 20.01 -16.74
C ASP A 111 -26.90 19.51 -17.91
N ASP A 112 -26.31 19.25 -19.08
CA ASP A 112 -27.08 18.81 -20.26
C ASP A 112 -27.50 17.34 -20.20
N ILE A 113 -26.82 16.51 -19.40
CA ILE A 113 -27.11 15.07 -19.32
C ILE A 113 -28.40 14.82 -18.52
N TYR A 114 -28.70 15.66 -17.53
CA TYR A 114 -29.92 15.52 -16.71
C TYR A 114 -31.18 16.12 -17.35
N ARG A 115 -31.06 16.82 -18.48
CA ARG A 115 -32.21 17.39 -19.22
C ARG A 115 -32.90 16.41 -20.15
N LEU A 116 -32.26 15.31 -20.53
CA LEU A 116 -32.83 14.37 -21.51
C LEU A 116 -33.82 13.36 -20.88
N ASP A 117 -33.71 13.09 -19.58
CA ASP A 117 -34.55 12.09 -18.92
C ASP A 117 -35.87 12.64 -18.37
N LEU A 118 -36.04 13.96 -18.24
CA LEU A 118 -37.27 14.54 -17.67
C LEU A 118 -38.36 14.89 -18.71
N ASP A 119 -37.99 14.98 -20.00
CA ASP A 119 -38.92 15.38 -21.07
C ASP A 119 -39.67 14.20 -21.72
N GLN A 120 -39.31 12.95 -21.40
CA GLN A 120 -39.97 11.76 -21.95
C GLN A 120 -41.29 11.41 -21.25
N GLU A 121 -41.48 11.82 -20.00
CA GLU A 121 -42.65 11.43 -19.20
C GLU A 121 -43.85 12.40 -19.32
N TYR A 122 -43.67 13.57 -19.95
CA TYR A 122 -44.74 14.59 -20.09
C TYR A 122 -45.38 14.69 -21.49
N ARG A 123 -45.00 13.85 -22.47
CA ARG A 123 -45.47 13.94 -23.86
C ARG A 123 -46.41 12.85 -24.38
N SER A 124 -46.79 11.84 -23.59
CA SER A 124 -47.85 10.90 -23.97
C SER A 124 -49.19 11.30 -23.34
N GLY A 125 -49.87 12.21 -24.04
CA GLY A 125 -51.09 12.87 -23.63
C GLY A 125 -52.27 11.96 -23.29
N ARG A 126 -53.02 12.40 -22.28
CA ARG A 126 -54.41 12.02 -22.02
C ARG A 126 -55.30 12.62 -23.12
N SER A 127 -56.06 11.78 -23.80
CA SER A 127 -57.34 12.15 -24.44
C SER A 127 -58.26 10.93 -24.42
N LYS A 128 -59.40 11.08 -23.72
CA LYS A 128 -60.47 10.08 -23.60
C LYS A 128 -61.21 9.91 -24.94
N PRO A 129 -61.86 8.77 -25.16
CA PRO A 129 -63.16 8.73 -25.82
C PRO A 129 -64.29 8.36 -24.83
N GLU A 130 -65.47 8.92 -25.09
CA GLU A 130 -66.74 8.72 -24.39
C GLU A 130 -67.51 7.47 -24.89
N THR A 131 -68.27 6.85 -23.95
CA THR A 131 -69.58 6.13 -24.05
C THR A 131 -69.83 5.18 -25.24
N ASP A 132 -70.36 3.95 -25.12
CA ASP A 132 -71.46 3.46 -24.29
C ASP A 132 -71.58 1.92 -24.40
N ASN A 133 -72.03 1.29 -23.32
CA ASN A 133 -72.89 0.09 -23.18
C ASN A 133 -72.50 -1.31 -23.73
N VAL A 134 -72.91 -2.31 -22.93
CA VAL A 134 -73.63 -3.57 -23.27
C VAL A 134 -72.94 -4.88 -22.84
N TYR A 135 -73.47 -5.45 -21.72
CA TYR A 135 -73.52 -6.86 -21.26
C TYR A 135 -72.17 -7.57 -20.97
N GLY A 136 -71.99 -8.40 -19.94
CA GLY A 136 -72.86 -9.10 -18.99
C GLY A 136 -72.08 -10.33 -18.47
N ASP A 137 -72.49 -10.85 -17.32
CA ASP A 137 -72.08 -12.13 -16.67
C ASP A 137 -70.61 -12.28 -16.25
N THR A 138 -70.29 -12.22 -14.95
CA THR A 138 -70.45 -13.23 -13.88
C THR A 138 -69.52 -14.43 -13.97
N ASP A 139 -69.10 -14.80 -12.76
CA ASP A 139 -68.60 -16.08 -12.28
C ASP A 139 -67.09 -16.38 -12.35
N ASP A 140 -66.54 -16.44 -11.12
CA ASP A 140 -65.87 -17.60 -10.53
C ASP A 140 -64.54 -18.05 -11.18
N ASN A 141 -63.52 -18.53 -10.46
CA ASN A 141 -63.44 -19.07 -9.11
C ASN A 141 -61.95 -19.13 -8.74
N TYR A 142 -61.67 -18.97 -7.44
CA TYR A 142 -60.57 -19.51 -6.63
C TYR A 142 -59.14 -19.58 -7.19
#